data_AF-A0A674JDR0-F1
#
_entry.id   AF-A0A674JDR0-F1
#
_cell.length_a   1.000
_cell.length_b   1.000
_cell.length_c   1.000
_cell.angle_alpha   90.00
_cell.angle_beta   90.00
_cell.angle_gamma   90.00
#
_symmetry.space_group_name_H-M   'P 1'
#
loop_
_entity.id
_entity.type
_entity.pdbx_description
1 polymer ?
#
loop_
_entity_poly.entity_id
_entity_poly.type
_entity_poly.pdbx_seq_one_letter_code
_entity_poly.pdbx_strand_id
1 'polypeptide(L)'
;MWIYCCSARHAALNNGQYELRAWIPNFPGSTRNPPPQAKGTTSLENYLDTIPEVNSTSVAIYTLWVLCCEPGDSRSLGTYPDEHFVEEEPKQLKAAFQGHLAQISQEIQERNKSLPIPYRYLDPHHIENSTSI
;
A
#
# COMPACT_ATOMS: atom_id res chain seq x y z
N MET A 1 17.43 -9.22 3.22
CA MET A 1 17.12 -7.77 3.34
C MET A 1 16.63 -7.18 2.01
N TRP A 2 17.40 -7.24 0.92
CA TRP A 2 17.02 -6.65 -0.38
C TRP A 2 15.66 -7.12 -0.93
N ILE A 3 15.45 -8.43 -1.05
CA ILE A 3 14.20 -9.00 -1.55
C ILE A 3 13.00 -8.46 -0.75
N TYR A 4 13.05 -8.53 0.58
CA TYR A 4 12.01 -7.98 1.45
C TYR A 4 11.78 -6.47 1.26
N CYS A 5 12.87 -5.69 1.19
CA CYS A 5 12.80 -4.24 1.07
C CYS A 5 12.19 -3.78 -0.26
N CYS A 6 12.44 -4.50 -1.35
CA CYS A 6 11.93 -4.22 -2.69
C CYS A 6 10.53 -4.81 -2.95
N SER A 7 10.05 -5.72 -2.10
CA SER A 7 8.74 -6.37 -2.25
C SER A 7 7.81 -6.01 -1.09
N ALA A 8 7.75 -6.85 -0.06
CA ALA A 8 6.81 -6.76 1.05
C ALA A 8 6.84 -5.39 1.75
N ARG A 9 8.03 -4.82 2.00
CA ARG A 9 8.13 -3.50 2.65
C ARG A 9 7.54 -2.39 1.77
N HIS A 10 7.79 -2.43 0.46
CA HIS A 10 7.22 -1.48 -0.47
C HIS A 10 5.69 -1.61 -0.49
N ALA A 11 5.17 -2.83 -0.65
CA ALA A 11 3.74 -3.11 -0.67
C ALA A 11 3.02 -2.64 0.61
N ALA A 12 3.60 -2.89 1.79
CA ALA A 12 3.02 -2.47 3.07
C ALA A 12 2.89 -0.94 3.22
N LEU A 13 3.76 -0.17 2.58
CA LEU A 13 3.77 1.30 2.64
C LEU A 13 2.99 1.94 1.48
N ASN A 14 2.95 1.26 0.33
CA ASN A 14 2.38 1.81 -0.90
C ASN A 14 0.91 1.42 -1.11
N ASN A 15 0.54 0.14 -0.96
CA ASN A 15 -0.75 -0.36 -1.45
C ASN A 15 -1.97 0.24 -0.72
N GLY A 16 -1.77 0.74 0.51
CA GLY A 16 -2.82 1.38 1.30
C GLY A 16 -2.89 2.91 1.17
N GLN A 17 -2.02 3.57 0.41
CA GLN A 17 -1.97 5.04 0.45
C GLN A 17 -3.27 5.66 -0.06
N TYR A 18 -3.87 5.17 -1.16
CA TYR A 18 -5.15 5.70 -1.64
C TYR A 18 -6.29 5.45 -0.65
N GLU A 19 -6.50 4.21 -0.21
CA GLU A 19 -7.59 3.83 0.70
C GLU A 19 -7.57 4.66 2.00
N LEU A 20 -6.38 4.87 2.57
CA LEU A 20 -6.22 5.58 3.84
C LEU A 20 -6.19 7.10 3.67
N ARG A 21 -5.74 7.63 2.53
CA ARG A 21 -5.44 9.06 2.37
C ARG A 21 -6.36 9.78 1.39
N ALA A 22 -7.21 9.09 0.63
CA ALA A 22 -8.19 9.71 -0.26
C ALA A 22 -9.21 10.57 0.50
N TRP A 23 -9.51 10.21 1.76
CA TRP A 23 -10.24 11.08 2.68
C TRP A 23 -9.28 12.08 3.33
N ILE A 24 -9.14 13.26 2.71
CA ILE A 24 -8.14 14.28 3.11
C ILE A 24 -8.16 14.65 4.60
N PRO A 25 -9.31 14.80 5.28
CA PRO A 25 -9.33 15.02 6.73
C PRO A 25 -8.53 13.98 7.55
N ASN A 26 -8.41 12.74 7.07
CA ASN A 26 -7.62 11.70 7.73
C ASN A 26 -6.11 11.87 7.49
N PHE A 27 -5.71 12.41 6.33
CA PHE A 27 -4.30 12.57 5.96
C PHE A 27 -4.09 13.81 5.07
N PRO A 28 -4.15 15.02 5.64
CA PRO A 28 -3.90 16.24 4.87
C PRO A 28 -2.41 16.33 4.52
N GLY A 29 -2.09 16.41 3.23
CA GLY A 29 -0.70 16.55 2.75
C GLY A 29 -0.08 17.93 3.07
N SER A 30 -0.89 18.90 3.47
CA SER A 30 -0.47 20.24 3.90
C SER A 30 -1.52 20.87 4.81
N THR A 31 -1.15 21.96 5.48
CA THR A 31 -2.08 22.83 6.22
C THR A 31 -1.82 24.28 5.84
N ARG A 32 -2.89 25.07 5.71
CA ARG A 32 -2.82 26.47 5.29
C ARG A 32 -2.65 27.46 6.44
N ASN A 33 -2.96 27.03 7.66
CA ASN A 33 -2.90 27.85 8.88
C ASN A 33 -1.97 27.23 9.93
N PRO A 34 -1.41 28.03 10.86
CA PRO A 34 -0.64 27.52 11.97
C PRO A 34 -1.51 26.72 12.97
N PRO A 35 -0.90 25.89 13.83
CA PRO A 35 -1.61 25.20 14.90
C PRO A 35 -2.36 26.18 15.84
N PRO A 36 -3.55 25.82 16.35
CA PRO A 36 -4.26 26.63 17.34
C PRO A 36 -3.41 26.89 18.59
N GLN A 37 -3.42 28.13 19.10
CA GLN A 37 -2.62 28.54 20.26
C GLN A 37 -3.38 28.45 21.60
N ALA A 38 -4.69 28.21 21.55
CA ALA A 38 -5.54 28.04 22.72
C ALA A 38 -6.65 27.03 22.46
N LYS A 39 -7.23 26.46 23.53
CA LYS A 39 -8.39 25.56 23.43
C LYS A 39 -9.68 26.35 23.19
N GLY A 40 -10.66 25.74 22.53
CA GLY A 40 -11.98 26.34 22.32
C GLY A 40 -12.05 27.42 21.25
N THR A 41 -10.97 27.66 20.50
CA THR A 41 -10.91 28.68 19.43
C THR A 41 -11.18 28.10 18.03
N THR A 42 -11.40 26.80 17.91
CA THR A 42 -11.61 26.10 16.64
C THR A 42 -13.09 26.09 16.25
N SER A 43 -13.40 26.49 15.03
CA SER A 43 -14.72 26.36 14.40
C SER A 43 -14.61 25.47 13.16
N LEU A 44 -15.76 25.03 12.61
CA LEU A 44 -15.78 24.31 11.33
C LEU A 44 -15.20 25.17 10.20
N GLU A 45 -15.50 26.46 10.18
CA GLU A 45 -14.97 27.42 9.22
C GLU A 45 -13.44 27.49 9.27
N ASN A 46 -12.86 27.72 10.46
CA ASN A 46 -11.41 27.74 10.64
C ASN A 46 -10.75 26.40 10.28
N TYR A 47 -11.45 25.27 10.50
CA TYR A 47 -10.97 23.96 10.10
C TYR A 47 -10.93 23.81 8.57
N LEU A 48 -12.01 24.18 7.87
CA LEU A 48 -12.09 24.16 6.40
C LEU A 48 -11.04 25.10 5.79
N ASP A 49 -10.77 26.23 6.44
CA ASP A 49 -9.69 27.15 6.05
C ASP A 49 -8.29 26.59 6.31
N THR A 50 -8.13 25.61 7.20
CA THR A 50 -6.84 25.02 7.54
C THR A 50 -6.46 23.83 6.66
N ILE A 51 -7.41 22.98 6.28
CA ILE A 51 -7.14 21.84 5.40
C ILE A 51 -6.76 22.30 3.97
N PRO A 52 -6.12 21.43 3.16
CA PRO A 52 -5.71 21.78 1.80
C PRO A 52 -6.88 22.27 0.93
N GLU A 53 -6.57 23.18 0.00
CA GLU A 53 -7.51 23.63 -1.02
C GLU A 53 -7.91 22.49 -1.98
N VAL A 54 -8.99 22.71 -2.72
CA VAL A 54 -9.53 21.73 -3.67
C VAL A 54 -8.51 21.34 -4.74
N ASN A 55 -7.72 22.30 -5.24
CA ASN A 55 -6.67 22.04 -6.24
C ASN A 55 -5.56 21.12 -5.69
N SER A 56 -5.00 21.42 -4.52
CA SER A 56 -3.97 20.62 -3.86
C SER A 56 -4.51 19.24 -3.46
N THR A 57 -5.74 19.20 -2.95
CA THR A 57 -6.47 17.97 -2.65
C THR A 57 -6.62 17.09 -3.89
N SER A 58 -7.05 17.67 -5.00
CA SER A 58 -7.28 16.94 -6.26
C SER A 58 -5.97 16.34 -6.79
N VAL A 59 -4.89 17.12 -6.78
CA VAL A 59 -3.55 16.63 -7.16
C VAL A 59 -3.11 15.50 -6.24
N ALA A 60 -3.23 15.65 -4.92
CA ALA A 60 -2.83 14.63 -3.97
C ALA A 60 -3.61 13.31 -4.14
N ILE A 61 -4.94 13.38 -4.25
CA ILE A 61 -5.78 12.19 -4.46
C ILE A 61 -5.44 11.51 -5.79
N TYR A 62 -5.25 12.28 -6.86
CA TYR A 62 -4.87 11.72 -8.16
C TYR A 62 -3.50 11.04 -8.10
N THR A 63 -2.49 11.67 -7.49
CA THR A 63 -1.17 11.06 -7.30
C THR A 63 -1.26 9.76 -6.51
N LEU A 64 -2.03 9.74 -5.41
CA LEU A 64 -2.24 8.52 -4.61
C LEU A 64 -2.92 7.41 -5.44
N TRP A 65 -3.87 7.77 -6.29
CA TRP A 65 -4.55 6.81 -7.15
C TRP A 65 -3.58 6.20 -8.17
N VAL A 66 -2.75 7.01 -8.83
CA VAL A 66 -1.71 6.54 -9.77
C VAL A 66 -0.73 5.59 -9.07
N LEU A 67 -0.25 5.95 -7.87
CA LEU A 67 0.72 5.14 -7.12
C LEU A 67 0.16 3.80 -6.63
N CYS A 68 -1.15 3.68 -6.39
CA CYS A 68 -1.72 2.52 -5.70
C CYS A 68 -2.68 1.68 -6.55
N CYS A 69 -3.30 2.27 -7.57
CA CYS A 69 -4.48 1.70 -8.22
C CYS A 69 -4.35 1.59 -9.75
N GLU A 70 -3.35 2.23 -10.35
CA GLU A 70 -3.16 2.13 -11.81
C GLU A 70 -2.74 0.71 -12.19
N PRO A 71 -3.50 0.03 -13.08
CA PRO A 71 -3.20 -1.35 -13.45
C PRO A 71 -1.98 -1.39 -14.40
N GLY A 72 -0.81 -1.69 -13.84
CA GLY A 72 0.38 -2.06 -14.60
C GLY A 72 0.53 -3.57 -14.79
N ASP A 73 1.61 -3.98 -15.47
CA ASP A 73 2.05 -5.38 -15.57
C ASP A 73 2.61 -5.86 -14.22
N SER A 74 1.71 -6.07 -13.25
CA SER A 74 2.07 -6.48 -11.89
C SER A 74 2.45 -7.96 -11.85
N ARG A 75 3.55 -8.28 -11.16
CA ARG A 75 4.01 -9.65 -10.94
C ARG A 75 4.08 -9.95 -9.44
N SER A 76 3.21 -10.82 -8.97
CA SER A 76 3.17 -11.22 -7.56
C SER A 76 4.49 -11.85 -7.09
N LEU A 77 4.80 -11.66 -5.81
CA LEU A 77 6.00 -12.18 -5.17
C LEU A 77 6.11 -13.69 -5.39
N GLY A 78 7.29 -14.15 -5.82
CA GLY A 78 7.54 -15.57 -6.09
C GLY A 78 7.14 -16.03 -7.50
N THR A 79 6.49 -15.17 -8.30
CA THR A 79 6.18 -15.46 -9.70
C THR A 79 7.31 -14.95 -10.59
N TYR A 80 8.15 -15.86 -11.07
CA TYR A 80 9.30 -15.57 -11.94
C TYR A 80 9.11 -16.23 -13.31
N PRO A 81 8.50 -15.53 -14.29
CA PRO A 81 8.30 -16.09 -15.63
C PRO A 81 9.60 -16.18 -16.43
N ASP A 82 10.57 -15.31 -16.14
CA ASP A 82 11.89 -15.32 -16.75
C ASP A 82 12.76 -16.39 -16.08
N GLU A 83 13.06 -17.48 -16.79
CA GLU A 83 13.85 -18.61 -16.27
C GLU A 83 15.36 -18.30 -16.30
N HIS A 84 15.86 -17.65 -15.25
CA HIS A 84 17.30 -17.44 -15.06
C HIS A 84 18.01 -18.63 -14.39
N PHE A 85 17.32 -19.32 -13.48
CA PHE A 85 17.80 -20.55 -12.87
C PHE A 85 17.17 -21.74 -13.58
N VAL A 86 18.01 -22.55 -14.23
CA VAL A 86 17.58 -23.69 -15.06
C VAL A 86 17.78 -25.02 -14.35
N GLU A 87 18.64 -25.03 -13.34
CA GLU A 87 19.00 -26.17 -12.51
C GLU A 87 17.82 -26.65 -11.64
N GLU A 88 17.83 -27.93 -11.32
CA GLU A 88 16.74 -28.59 -10.61
C GLU A 88 16.57 -28.10 -9.16
N GLU A 89 17.68 -27.96 -8.43
CA GLU A 89 17.65 -27.55 -7.02
C GLU A 89 17.05 -26.13 -6.82
N PRO A 90 17.48 -25.07 -7.55
CA PRO A 90 16.82 -23.77 -7.51
C PRO A 90 15.33 -23.81 -7.89
N LYS A 91 14.93 -24.67 -8.84
CA LYS A 91 13.52 -24.84 -9.22
C LYS A 91 12.69 -25.43 -8.09
N GLN A 92 13.23 -26.40 -7.36
CA GLN A 92 12.59 -26.98 -6.17
C GLN A 92 12.47 -25.95 -5.04
N LEU A 93 13.52 -25.16 -4.78
CA LEU A 93 13.49 -24.08 -3.78
C LEU A 93 12.47 -22.99 -4.14
N LYS A 94 12.36 -22.62 -5.43
CA LYS A 94 11.33 -21.70 -5.92
C LYS A 94 9.93 -22.26 -5.64
N ALA A 95 9.68 -23.53 -5.94
CA ALA A 95 8.39 -24.17 -5.71
C ALA A 95 8.04 -24.21 -4.20
N ALA A 96 9.02 -24.53 -3.34
CA ALA A 96 8.83 -24.51 -1.90
C ALA A 96 8.49 -23.10 -1.38
N PHE A 97 9.19 -22.07 -1.88
CA PHE A 97 8.89 -20.68 -1.55
C PHE A 97 7.46 -20.28 -1.98
N GLN A 98 7.05 -20.63 -3.19
CA GLN A 98 5.68 -20.39 -3.68
C GLN A 98 4.63 -21.10 -2.82
N GLY A 99 4.90 -22.34 -2.41
CA GLY A 99 4.03 -23.09 -1.49
C GLY A 99 3.84 -22.39 -0.14
N HIS A 100 4.93 -21.88 0.45
CA HIS A 100 4.84 -21.11 1.69
C HIS A 100 4.08 -19.80 1.52
N LEU A 101 4.27 -19.07 0.40
CA LEU A 101 3.49 -17.87 0.11
C LEU A 101 2.00 -18.17 -0.03
N ALA A 102 1.63 -19.28 -0.68
CA ALA A 102 0.23 -19.69 -0.79
C ALA A 102 -0.39 -20.01 0.57
N GLN A 103 0.36 -20.66 1.47
CA GLN A 103 -0.09 -20.91 2.84
C GLN A 103 -0.31 -19.59 3.60
N ILE A 104 0.64 -18.66 3.54
CA ILE A 104 0.53 -17.34 4.21
C ILE A 104 -0.70 -16.57 3.67
N SER A 105 -0.92 -16.60 2.36
CA SER A 105 -2.11 -16.00 1.73
C SER A 105 -3.40 -16.56 2.31
N GLN A 106 -3.52 -17.90 2.42
CA GLN A 106 -4.69 -18.54 3.01
C GLN A 106 -4.91 -18.13 4.47
N GLU A 107 -3.85 -18.10 5.28
CA GLU A 107 -3.90 -17.66 6.68
C GLU A 107 -4.36 -16.20 6.80
N ILE A 108 -3.86 -15.31 5.94
CA ILE A 108 -4.25 -13.89 5.90
C ILE A 108 -5.72 -13.75 5.49
N GLN A 109 -6.16 -14.49 4.46
CA GLN A 109 -7.54 -14.46 3.99
C GLN A 109 -8.50 -14.95 5.07
N GLU A 110 -8.18 -16.03 5.78
CA GLU A 110 -8.99 -16.54 6.88
C GLU A 110 -9.07 -15.53 8.03
N ARG A 111 -7.93 -15.00 8.47
CA ARG A 111 -7.87 -13.94 9.50
C ARG A 111 -8.72 -12.74 9.10
N ASN A 112 -8.66 -12.33 7.84
CA ASN A 112 -9.37 -11.15 7.35
C ASN A 112 -10.90 -11.31 7.35
N LYS A 113 -11.45 -12.53 7.35
CA LYS A 113 -12.90 -12.76 7.45
C LYS A 113 -13.50 -12.29 8.77
N SER A 114 -12.72 -12.27 9.85
CA SER A 114 -13.18 -11.85 11.18
C SER A 114 -12.94 -10.37 11.47
N LEU A 115 -12.30 -9.62 10.55
CA LEU A 115 -11.97 -8.22 10.76
C LEU A 115 -13.02 -7.30 10.12
N PRO A 116 -13.46 -6.22 10.82
CA PRO A 116 -14.35 -5.23 10.23
C PRO A 116 -13.67 -4.47 9.08
N ILE A 117 -12.36 -4.29 9.16
CA ILE A 117 -11.51 -3.72 8.10
C ILE A 117 -10.37 -4.70 7.83
N PRO A 118 -10.43 -5.46 6.72
CA PRO A 118 -9.39 -6.42 6.35
C PRO A 118 -8.04 -5.75 6.05
N TYR A 119 -6.95 -6.33 6.56
CA TYR A 119 -5.59 -5.91 6.16
C TYR A 119 -5.07 -6.80 5.03
N ARG A 120 -5.02 -6.25 3.81
CA ARG A 120 -4.69 -6.98 2.58
C ARG A 120 -3.32 -6.66 1.98
N TYR A 121 -2.66 -5.59 2.43
CA TYR A 121 -1.47 -5.05 1.76
C TYR A 121 -0.25 -5.99 1.76
N LEU A 122 -0.22 -6.97 2.67
CA LEU A 122 0.81 -8.01 2.74
C LEU A 122 0.31 -9.41 2.39
N ASP A 123 -0.88 -9.54 1.78
CA ASP A 123 -1.23 -10.79 1.11
C ASP A 123 -0.24 -11.00 -0.05
N PRO A 124 0.46 -12.15 -0.14
CA PRO A 124 1.40 -12.43 -1.23
C PRO A 124 0.87 -12.18 -2.64
N HIS A 125 -0.44 -12.29 -2.88
CA HIS A 125 -1.05 -11.97 -4.18
C HIS A 125 -1.02 -10.47 -4.52
N HIS A 126 -0.87 -9.60 -3.52
CA HIS A 126 -0.83 -8.15 -3.66
C HIS A 126 0.59 -7.57 -3.49
N ILE A 127 1.59 -8.40 -3.20
CA ILE A 127 2.99 -7.96 -3.10
C ILE A 127 3.68 -8.18 -4.44
N GLU A 128 4.29 -7.14 -5.00
CA GLU A 128 5.12 -7.27 -6.20
C GLU A 128 6.52 -7.80 -5.92
N ASN A 129 7.16 -8.42 -6.91
CA ASN A 129 8.57 -8.85 -6.81
C ASN A 129 9.56 -7.69 -6.62
N SER A 130 9.22 -6.48 -7.07
CA SER A 130 10.08 -5.29 -7.06
C SER A 130 9.28 -4.01 -6.85
N THR A 131 9.98 -2.90 -6.60
CA THR A 131 9.41 -1.54 -6.64
C THR A 131 9.37 -1.06 -8.10
N SER A 132 8.19 -1.05 -8.69
CA SER A 132 7.92 -0.86 -10.13
C SER A 132 7.03 0.35 -10.44
N ILE A 133 6.57 1.05 -9.40
CA ILE A 133 5.79 2.30 -9.45
C ILE A 133 6.52 3.39 -8.65
#